data_AF-A0A7Y6PJQ0-F1
#
_entry.id   AF-A0A7Y6PJQ0-F1
#
_cell.length_a   1.000
_cell.length_b   1.000
_cell.length_c   1.000
_cell.angle_alpha   90.00
_cell.angle_beta   90.00
_cell.angle_gamma   90.00
#
_symmetry.space_group_name_H-M   'P 1'
#
loop_
_entity.id
_entity.type
_entity.pdbx_description
1 polymer ?
#
loop_
_entity_poly.entity_id
_entity_poly.type
_entity_poly.pdbx_seq_one_letter_code
_entity_poly.pdbx_strand_id
1 'polypeptide(L)'
;MTDLEEISKRALKLLSGIVYGPPELITAALRPRPEDFAAVFVGDAAKTAADAYASFWENPPGALTKWANAGIRVFTQLSQNIVESSEFPGGYAKIAHLLVPDQAWCRFKLVGNGGRDTLGYDGLVPLGDRWAWFPKPWRAFQAATEPVDN
;
A
#
# COMPACT_ATOMS: atom_id res chain seq x y z
N MET A 1 11.94 18.53 2.88
CA MET A 1 11.04 17.93 3.88
C MET A 1 9.84 17.37 3.14
N THR A 2 9.50 16.11 3.36
CA THR A 2 8.35 15.45 2.69
C THR A 2 7.04 16.02 3.25
N ASP A 3 6.18 16.54 2.38
CA ASP A 3 4.87 17.08 2.77
C ASP A 3 3.81 15.97 2.80
N LEU A 4 3.58 15.41 3.99
CA LEU A 4 2.64 14.31 4.19
C LEU A 4 1.18 14.74 4.00
N GLU A 5 0.85 16.01 4.24
CA GLU A 5 -0.51 16.52 4.05
C GLU A 5 -0.83 16.58 2.56
N GLU A 6 0.09 17.12 1.76
CA GLU A 6 -0.06 17.17 0.31
C GLU A 6 -0.11 15.77 -0.31
N ILE A 7 0.72 14.84 0.16
CA ILE A 7 0.64 13.43 -0.26
C ILE A 7 -0.72 12.84 0.06
N SER A 8 -1.27 13.10 1.25
CA SER A 8 -2.60 12.61 1.66
C SER A 8 -3.71 13.18 0.76
N LYS A 9 -3.64 14.45 0.39
CA LYS A 9 -4.59 15.09 -0.56
C LYS A 9 -4.51 14.47 -1.95
N ARG A 10 -3.30 14.25 -2.47
CA ARG A 10 -3.08 13.60 -3.77
C ARG A 10 -3.56 12.14 -3.77
N ALA A 11 -3.29 11.39 -2.70
CA ALA A 11 -3.81 10.04 -2.51
C ALA A 11 -5.34 10.02 -2.48
N LEU A 12 -5.99 10.94 -1.75
CA LEU A 12 -7.45 11.05 -1.72
C LEU A 12 -8.03 11.32 -3.11
N LYS A 13 -7.42 12.23 -3.88
CA LYS A 13 -7.84 12.51 -5.26
C LYS A 13 -7.73 11.27 -6.16
N LEU A 14 -6.59 10.57 -6.10
CA LEU A 14 -6.37 9.32 -6.83
C LEU A 14 -7.43 8.27 -6.47
N LEU A 15 -7.59 7.99 -5.17
CA LEU A 15 -8.51 6.98 -4.65
C LEU A 15 -9.97 7.31 -4.97
N SER A 16 -10.36 8.59 -4.95
CA SER A 16 -11.70 9.01 -5.36
C SER A 16 -11.97 8.66 -6.82
N GLY A 17 -10.97 8.84 -7.70
CA GLY A 17 -11.06 8.41 -9.10
C GLY A 17 -11.23 6.89 -9.25
N ILE A 18 -10.63 6.08 -8.36
CA ILE A 18 -10.76 4.61 -8.38
C ILE A 18 -12.12 4.16 -7.84
N VAL A 19 -12.50 4.65 -6.67
CA VAL A 19 -13.69 4.20 -5.95
C VAL A 19 -14.97 4.62 -6.68
N TYR A 20 -14.99 5.82 -7.25
CA TYR A 20 -16.18 6.36 -7.93
C TYR A 20 -16.12 6.25 -9.46
N GLY A 21 -14.96 5.90 -10.04
CA GLY A 21 -14.78 5.72 -11.48
C GLY A 21 -14.84 4.26 -11.96
N PRO A 22 -14.46 3.99 -13.23
CA PRO A 22 -14.25 2.63 -13.73
C PRO A 22 -12.98 2.01 -13.09
N PRO A 23 -13.09 0.93 -12.32
CA PRO A 23 -12.05 0.47 -11.41
C PRO A 23 -10.92 -0.28 -12.15
N GLU A 24 -11.27 -0.97 -13.25
CA GLU A 24 -10.35 -1.75 -14.09
C GLU A 24 -9.18 -0.90 -14.64
N LEU A 25 -9.42 0.38 -14.91
CA LEU A 25 -8.43 1.23 -15.58
C LEU A 25 -7.35 1.78 -14.65
N ILE A 26 -7.58 1.79 -13.33
CA ILE A 26 -6.66 2.45 -12.39
C ILE A 26 -5.90 1.44 -11.52
N THR A 27 -6.48 0.29 -11.16
CA THR A 27 -5.72 -0.73 -10.40
C THR A 27 -4.51 -1.25 -11.20
N ALA A 28 -4.65 -1.41 -12.52
CA ALA A 28 -3.51 -1.75 -13.39
C ALA A 28 -2.41 -0.68 -13.40
N ALA A 29 -2.78 0.61 -13.35
CA ALA A 29 -1.83 1.72 -13.32
C ALA A 29 -1.02 1.79 -12.02
N LEU A 30 -1.54 1.20 -10.93
CA LEU A 30 -0.88 1.09 -9.64
C LEU A 30 0.09 -0.10 -9.54
N ARG A 31 0.17 -0.95 -10.57
CA ARG A 31 1.12 -2.07 -10.59
C ARG A 31 2.56 -1.54 -10.45
N PRO A 32 3.31 -1.99 -9.42
CA PRO A 32 4.72 -1.67 -9.30
C PRO A 32 5.51 -2.17 -10.51
N ARG A 33 6.44 -1.34 -10.98
CA ARG A 33 7.49 -1.69 -11.93
C ARG A 33 8.72 -2.19 -11.16
N PRO A 34 9.66 -2.90 -11.82
CA PRO A 34 10.88 -3.39 -11.16
C PRO A 34 11.63 -2.32 -10.37
N GLU A 35 11.76 -1.10 -10.91
CA GLU A 35 12.42 0.02 -10.25
C GLU A 35 11.69 0.54 -9.00
N ASP A 36 10.38 0.36 -8.93
CA ASP A 36 9.57 0.82 -7.79
C ASP A 36 9.89 0.01 -6.53
N PHE A 37 10.26 -1.27 -6.67
CA PHE A 37 10.63 -2.11 -5.52
C PHE A 37 11.91 -1.62 -4.86
N ALA A 38 12.92 -1.23 -5.65
CA ALA A 38 14.18 -0.70 -5.14
C ALA A 38 14.02 0.70 -4.52
N ALA A 39 12.95 1.43 -4.88
CA ALA A 39 12.64 2.73 -4.31
C ALA A 39 11.99 2.63 -2.91
N VAL A 40 11.41 1.48 -2.55
CA VAL A 40 10.61 1.34 -1.33
C VAL A 40 11.13 0.26 -0.37
N PHE A 41 11.91 -0.70 -0.86
CA PHE A 41 12.56 -1.75 -0.06
C PHE A 41 14.08 -1.67 -0.20
N VAL A 42 14.80 -1.93 0.90
CA VAL A 42 16.27 -1.89 0.92
C VAL A 42 16.89 -3.21 0.44
N GLY A 43 17.99 -3.12 -0.31
CA GLY A 43 18.82 -4.27 -0.68
C GLY A 43 18.02 -5.45 -1.28
N ASP A 44 18.31 -6.66 -0.81
CA ASP A 44 17.68 -7.89 -1.30
C ASP A 44 16.16 -7.95 -1.05
N ALA A 45 15.65 -7.15 -0.10
CA ALA A 45 14.22 -7.10 0.17
C ALA A 45 13.41 -6.60 -1.03
N ALA A 46 14.00 -5.76 -1.89
CA ALA A 46 13.36 -5.32 -3.13
C ALA A 46 13.10 -6.50 -4.08
N LYS A 47 14.07 -7.40 -4.23
CA LYS A 47 13.91 -8.59 -5.07
C LYS A 47 12.90 -9.55 -4.47
N THR A 48 13.01 -9.84 -3.16
CA THR A 48 12.06 -10.71 -2.45
C THR A 48 10.63 -10.21 -2.58
N ALA A 49 10.41 -8.90 -2.42
CA ALA A 49 9.10 -8.30 -2.65
C ALA A 49 8.65 -8.46 -4.12
N ALA A 50 9.51 -8.14 -5.09
CA ALA A 50 9.18 -8.26 -6.51
C ALA A 50 8.73 -9.69 -6.89
N ASP A 51 9.48 -10.69 -6.43
CA ASP A 51 9.16 -12.11 -6.67
C ASP A 51 7.81 -12.48 -6.03
N ALA A 52 7.58 -12.09 -4.77
CA ALA A 52 6.34 -12.40 -4.06
C ALA A 52 5.11 -11.72 -4.68
N TYR A 53 5.27 -10.52 -5.23
CA TYR A 53 4.20 -9.78 -5.87
C TYR A 53 3.93 -10.21 -7.32
N ALA A 54 4.82 -10.99 -7.95
CA ALA A 54 4.64 -11.42 -9.35
C ALA A 54 3.29 -12.12 -9.55
N SER A 55 3.01 -13.17 -8.77
CA SER A 55 1.76 -13.93 -8.85
C SER A 55 0.53 -13.14 -8.38
N PHE A 56 0.71 -12.21 -7.42
CA PHE A 56 -0.37 -11.30 -7.01
C PHE A 56 -0.85 -10.44 -8.18
N TRP A 57 0.06 -9.96 -9.03
CA TRP A 57 -0.27 -9.09 -10.17
C TRP A 57 -0.64 -9.84 -11.45
N GLU A 58 -0.45 -11.16 -11.50
CA GLU A 58 -1.01 -12.01 -12.57
C GLU A 58 -2.53 -12.16 -12.44
N ASN A 59 -3.01 -12.31 -11.20
CA ASN A 59 -4.43 -12.38 -10.87
C ASN A 59 -4.74 -11.42 -9.71
N PRO A 60 -4.74 -10.10 -9.96
CA PRO A 60 -4.99 -9.14 -8.90
C PRO A 60 -6.39 -9.41 -8.33
N PRO A 61 -6.52 -9.59 -6.99
CA PRO A 61 -7.84 -9.67 -6.38
C PRO A 61 -8.62 -8.44 -6.82
N GLY A 62 -9.87 -8.65 -7.23
CA GLY A 62 -10.71 -7.64 -7.88
C GLY A 62 -10.53 -6.26 -7.25
N ALA A 63 -10.36 -5.27 -8.14
CA ALA A 63 -10.09 -3.87 -7.83
C ALA A 63 -10.82 -3.38 -6.57
N LEU A 64 -10.20 -2.45 -5.82
CA LEU A 64 -10.75 -1.81 -4.62
C LEU A 64 -12.27 -1.84 -4.65
N THR A 65 -12.87 -2.66 -3.78
CA THR A 65 -14.29 -2.99 -3.86
C THR A 65 -15.09 -1.70 -3.98
N LYS A 66 -15.85 -1.57 -5.09
CA LYS A 66 -16.77 -0.46 -5.25
C LYS A 66 -17.72 -0.46 -4.08
N TRP A 67 -17.60 0.56 -3.24
CA TRP A 67 -18.50 0.75 -2.14
C TRP A 67 -19.25 2.06 -2.39
N ALA A 68 -20.44 1.92 -2.97
CA ALA A 68 -21.28 3.07 -3.31
C ALA A 68 -21.49 3.93 -2.06
N ASN A 69 -21.27 5.24 -2.21
CA ASN A 69 -21.40 6.25 -1.15
C ASN A 69 -20.44 6.08 0.05
N ALA A 70 -19.38 5.28 -0.06
CA ALA A 70 -18.38 5.21 1.01
C ALA A 70 -17.56 6.51 1.06
N GLY A 71 -17.29 7.01 2.26
CA GLY A 71 -16.25 8.04 2.47
C GLY A 71 -14.85 7.42 2.41
N ILE A 72 -13.86 8.20 1.98
CA ILE A 72 -12.46 7.77 1.92
C ILE A 72 -11.68 8.53 2.98
N ARG A 73 -10.98 7.81 3.87
CA ARG A 73 -10.00 8.39 4.80
C ARG A 73 -8.62 7.92 4.43
N VAL A 74 -7.67 8.84 4.33
CA VAL A 74 -6.27 8.56 4.02
C VAL A 74 -5.41 8.90 5.22
N PHE A 75 -4.45 8.03 5.51
CA PHE A 75 -3.44 8.19 6.53
C PHE A 75 -2.09 8.00 5.87
N THR A 76 -1.16 8.94 6.07
CA THR A 76 0.16 8.90 5.45
C THR A 76 1.21 9.01 6.51
N GLN A 77 2.27 8.21 6.39
CA GLN A 77 3.40 8.27 7.30
C GLN A 77 4.71 7.92 6.58
N LEU A 78 5.82 8.48 7.05
CA LEU A 78 7.16 8.09 6.61
C LEU A 78 7.51 6.71 7.16
N SER A 79 8.25 5.91 6.39
CA SER A 79 8.61 4.53 6.73
C SER A 79 9.16 4.36 8.14
N GLN A 80 10.03 5.26 8.60
CA GLN A 80 10.61 5.23 9.95
C GLN A 80 9.58 5.45 11.08
N ASN A 81 8.47 6.12 10.79
CA ASN A 81 7.45 6.51 11.77
C ASN A 81 6.18 5.64 11.69
N ILE A 82 6.09 4.73 10.69
CA ILE A 82 4.88 3.91 10.48
C ILE A 82 4.57 3.06 11.72
N VAL A 83 5.59 2.52 12.38
CA VAL A 83 5.43 1.63 13.53
C VAL A 83 4.82 2.33 14.76
N GLU A 84 4.95 3.65 14.83
CA GLU A 84 4.39 4.48 15.89
C GLU A 84 2.94 4.90 15.60
N SER A 85 2.48 4.71 14.36
CA SER A 85 1.13 5.09 13.94
C SER A 85 0.10 4.04 14.33
N SER A 86 -0.87 4.43 15.16
CA SER A 86 -2.07 3.63 15.46
C SER A 86 -2.94 3.36 14.23
N GLU A 87 -2.75 4.16 13.17
CA GLU A 87 -3.49 4.02 11.93
C GLU A 87 -2.89 2.97 11.02
N PHE A 88 -1.65 2.50 11.18
CA PHE A 88 -1.07 1.49 10.30
C PHE A 88 -1.21 0.06 10.87
N PRO A 89 -1.34 -0.98 10.02
CA PRO A 89 -1.39 -2.36 10.50
C PRO A 89 -0.10 -2.78 11.21
N GLY A 90 -0.19 -3.55 12.29
CA GLY A 90 0.97 -4.04 13.04
C GLY A 90 1.96 -4.90 12.22
N GLY A 91 1.57 -5.39 11.05
CA GLY A 91 2.46 -6.07 10.12
C GLY A 91 3.64 -5.21 9.66
N TYR A 92 3.51 -3.88 9.61
CA TYR A 92 4.60 -2.98 9.25
C TYR A 92 5.79 -3.05 10.24
N ALA A 93 5.53 -3.32 11.52
CA ALA A 93 6.61 -3.50 12.51
C ALA A 93 7.56 -4.64 12.13
N LYS A 94 7.07 -5.67 11.43
CA LYS A 94 7.87 -6.82 11.00
C LYS A 94 8.81 -6.49 9.83
N ILE A 95 8.53 -5.44 9.09
CA ILE A 95 9.27 -5.08 7.87
C ILE A 95 9.87 -3.68 7.91
N ALA A 96 9.75 -2.93 9.01
CA ALA A 96 10.20 -1.54 9.08
C ALA A 96 11.69 -1.41 8.71
N HIS A 97 12.53 -2.37 9.12
CA HIS A 97 13.95 -2.45 8.78
C HIS A 97 14.23 -2.79 7.31
N LEU A 98 13.22 -3.25 6.56
CA LEU A 98 13.30 -3.57 5.14
C LEU A 98 12.82 -2.42 4.25
N LEU A 99 12.26 -1.35 4.83
CA LEU A 99 11.75 -0.21 4.08
C LEU A 99 12.84 0.83 3.84
N VAL A 100 12.82 1.46 2.67
CA VAL A 100 13.67 2.63 2.41
C VAL A 100 13.26 3.76 3.36
N PRO A 101 14.20 4.38 4.11
CA PRO A 101 13.92 5.52 4.98
C PRO A 101 13.32 6.71 4.23
N ASP A 102 12.54 7.55 4.92
CA ASP A 102 11.89 8.75 4.37
C ASP A 102 10.90 8.51 3.21
N GLN A 103 10.65 7.26 2.86
CA GLN A 103 9.61 6.90 1.90
C GLN A 103 8.24 7.05 2.57
N ALA A 104 7.36 7.84 1.98
CA ALA A 104 5.98 7.94 2.43
C ALA A 104 5.19 6.69 2.04
N TRP A 105 4.35 6.21 2.95
CA TRP A 105 3.37 5.15 2.72
C TRP A 105 1.98 5.66 3.11
N CYS A 106 0.98 5.22 2.37
CA CYS A 106 -0.42 5.56 2.61
C CYS A 106 -1.21 4.30 2.98
N ARG A 107 -2.01 4.43 4.04
CA ARG A 107 -3.17 3.58 4.34
C ARG A 107 -4.43 4.34 4.01
N PHE A 108 -5.46 3.65 3.56
CA PHE A 108 -6.78 4.24 3.42
C PHE A 108 -7.88 3.31 3.91
N LYS A 109 -8.97 3.93 4.36
CA LYS A 109 -10.17 3.24 4.82
C LYS A 109 -11.34 3.73 3.96
N LEU A 110 -12.10 2.78 3.41
CA LEU A 110 -13.44 3.05 2.92
C LEU A 110 -14.39 2.93 4.10
N VAL A 111 -15.25 3.93 4.28
CA VAL A 111 -16.15 4.05 5.42
C VAL A 111 -17.58 4.08 4.89
N GLY A 112 -18.38 3.07 5.20
CA GLY A 112 -19.77 3.00 4.81
C GLY A 112 -20.63 4.10 5.44
N ASN A 113 -21.84 4.29 4.90
CA ASN A 113 -22.81 5.25 5.44
C ASN A 113 -23.11 4.95 6.92
N GLY A 114 -22.96 5.97 7.78
CA GLY A 114 -23.15 5.83 9.23
C GLY A 114 -21.91 5.34 10.00
N GLY A 115 -20.77 5.10 9.34
CA GLY A 115 -19.46 4.91 9.98
C GLY A 115 -19.22 3.55 10.65
N ARG A 116 -20.15 2.60 10.54
CA ARG A 116 -20.08 1.29 11.21
C ARG A 116 -19.23 0.27 10.46
N ASP A 117 -19.33 0.26 9.13
CA ASP A 117 -18.57 -0.65 8.29
C ASP A 117 -17.31 0.08 7.79
N THR A 118 -16.15 -0.54 7.98
CA THR A 118 -14.89 -0.02 7.44
C THR A 118 -14.09 -1.11 6.73
N LEU A 119 -13.55 -0.78 5.56
CA LEU A 119 -12.67 -1.64 4.79
C LEU A 119 -11.33 -0.95 4.63
N GLY A 120 -10.29 -1.55 5.21
CA GLY A 120 -8.95 -0.98 5.25
C GLY A 120 -8.04 -1.56 4.16
N TYR A 121 -7.34 -0.68 3.48
CA TYR A 121 -6.29 -0.99 2.53
C TYR A 121 -5.02 -0.23 2.92
N ASP A 122 -3.87 -0.76 2.54
CA ASP A 122 -2.57 -0.18 2.83
C ASP A 122 -1.60 -0.41 1.68
N GLY A 123 -0.40 0.17 1.79
CA GLY A 123 0.66 -0.09 0.85
C GLY A 123 0.68 0.82 -0.38
N LEU A 124 -0.12 1.89 -0.40
CA LEU A 124 -0.08 2.85 -1.50
C LEU A 124 1.10 3.80 -1.30
N VAL A 125 1.97 3.93 -2.30
CA VAL A 125 3.23 4.65 -2.18
C VAL A 125 3.37 5.68 -3.32
N PRO A 126 3.62 6.97 -3.01
CA PRO A 126 3.98 7.95 -4.03
C PRO A 126 5.45 7.77 -4.45
N LEU A 127 5.69 7.72 -5.76
CA LEU A 127 7.00 7.57 -6.38
C LEU A 127 7.16 8.65 -7.45
N GLY A 128 7.53 9.86 -7.02
CA GLY A 128 7.57 11.05 -7.87
C GLY A 128 6.17 11.41 -8.41
N ASP A 129 6.02 11.34 -9.74
CA ASP A 129 4.77 11.68 -10.43
C ASP A 129 3.77 10.53 -10.50
N ARG A 130 4.17 9.32 -10.07
CA ARG A 130 3.32 8.13 -10.12
C ARG A 130 3.04 7.56 -8.73
N TRP A 131 2.12 6.61 -8.71
CA TRP A 131 1.76 5.82 -7.55
C TRP A 131 1.99 4.35 -7.83
N ALA A 132 2.42 3.61 -6.81
CA ALA A 132 2.54 2.16 -6.83
C ALA A 132 1.82 1.58 -5.60
N TRP A 133 1.23 0.41 -5.75
CA TRP A 133 0.51 -0.27 -4.68
C TRP A 133 1.19 -1.58 -4.28
N PHE A 134 1.55 -1.69 -3.02
CA PHE A 134 2.18 -2.84 -2.40
C PHE A 134 1.26 -3.37 -1.28
N PRO A 135 0.15 -4.04 -1.60
CA PRO A 135 -0.85 -4.42 -0.60
C PRO A 135 -0.26 -5.35 0.45
N LYS A 136 -0.43 -4.99 1.73
CA LYS A 136 0.03 -5.78 2.88
C LYS A 136 1.49 -6.22 2.72
N PRO A 137 2.45 -5.28 2.62
CA PRO A 137 3.83 -5.55 2.21
C PRO A 137 4.54 -6.59 3.08
N TRP A 138 4.15 -6.72 4.34
CA TRP A 138 4.70 -7.73 5.23
C TRP A 138 4.42 -9.17 4.80
N ARG A 139 3.37 -9.42 4.00
CA ARG A 139 3.07 -10.76 3.49
C ARG A 139 4.12 -11.28 2.52
N ALA A 140 4.80 -10.39 1.80
CA ALA A 140 5.89 -10.76 0.89
C ALA A 140 7.07 -11.41 1.62
N PHE A 141 7.19 -11.18 2.94
CA PHE A 141 8.30 -11.64 3.77
C PHE A 141 7.89 -12.72 4.78
N GLN A 142 6.61 -13.13 4.82
CA GLN A 142 6.12 -14.15 5.76
C GLN A 142 6.51 -15.58 5.36
N ALA A 143 6.58 -15.87 4.05
CA ALA A 143 6.94 -17.20 3.55
C ALA A 143 8.46 -17.51 3.66
N ALA A 144 9.30 -16.50 3.91
CA ALA A 144 10.75 -16.68 4.05
C ALA A 144 11.17 -17.09 5.49
N THR A 145 10.22 -17.19 6.42
CA THR A 145 10.49 -17.38 7.86
C THR A 145 9.88 -18.64 8.49
N GLU A 146 9.24 -19.53 7.72
CA GLU A 146 8.87 -20.85 8.25
C GLU A 146 9.99 -21.85 7.94
N PRO A 147 10.65 -22.45 8.95
CA PRO A 147 11.33 -23.71 8.74
C PRO A 147 10.26 -24.71 8.29
N VAL A 148 10.49 -25.36 7.16
CA VAL A 148 9.76 -26.56 6.80
C VAL A 148 10.24 -27.65 7.76
N ASP A 149 9.57 -27.78 8.90
CA ASP A 149 9.69 -28.97 9.73
C ASP A 149 9.01 -30.12 8.98
N ASN A 150 9.83 -31.08 8.60
CA ASN A 150 9.48 -32.32 7.89
C ASN A 150 9.15 -33.43 8.90
#